data_AF-A0A371YRF2-F1
#
_entry.id   AF-A0A371YRF2-F1
#
_cell.length_a   1.000
_cell.length_b   1.000
_cell.length_c   1.000
_cell.angle_alpha   90.00
_cell.angle_beta   90.00
_cell.angle_gamma   90.00
#
_symmetry.space_group_name_H-M   'P 1'
#
loop_
_entity.id
_entity.type
_entity.pdbx_description
1 polymer ?
#
loop_
_entity_poly.entity_id
_entity_poly.type
_entity_poly.pdbx_seq_one_letter_code
_entity_poly.pdbx_strand_id
1 'polypeptide(L)'
;MNQIHFLRFSACDNPMQLNKIGNWVITFRDIAECMPIQLAITHVIPSQISDHLQLRSLYLQQMQNSLDWQMTQLEYTENTQAKIITRDFNSSLTLNFIKQLIHEFKRYDVELSYFSE
;
A
#
# COMPACT_ATOMS: atom_id res chain seq x y z
N MET A 1 -15.31 -15.30 6.30
CA MET A 1 -13.87 -15.59 6.15
C MET A 1 -13.21 -14.28 5.79
N ASN A 2 -12.19 -13.85 6.53
CA ASN A 2 -11.44 -12.64 6.12
C ASN A 2 -10.59 -13.02 4.92
N GLN A 3 -10.83 -12.35 3.80
CA GLN A 3 -9.98 -12.50 2.62
C GLN A 3 -8.58 -11.95 2.95
N ILE A 4 -7.55 -12.64 2.48
CA ILE A 4 -6.17 -12.14 2.52
C ILE A 4 -5.91 -11.44 1.20
N HIS A 5 -5.36 -10.23 1.28
CA HIS A 5 -5.18 -9.36 0.12
C HIS A 5 -3.72 -9.22 -0.22
N PHE A 6 -3.42 -9.24 -1.52
CA PHE A 6 -2.06 -9.24 -2.04
C PHE A 6 -1.88 -8.22 -3.16
N LEU A 7 -0.67 -7.70 -3.22
CA LEU A 7 -0.15 -6.95 -4.36
C LEU A 7 1.01 -7.74 -4.99
N ARG A 8 0.97 -7.89 -6.31
CA ARG A 8 2.05 -8.47 -7.09
C ARG A 8 2.70 -7.41 -7.96
N PHE A 9 3.98 -7.15 -7.67
CA PHE A 9 4.83 -6.28 -8.47
C PHE A 9 5.46 -7.08 -9.61
N SER A 10 5.78 -6.40 -10.72
CA SER A 10 6.64 -6.99 -11.74
C SER A 10 8.05 -7.25 -11.20
N ALA A 11 8.80 -8.13 -11.85
CA ALA A 11 10.18 -8.40 -11.47
C ALA A 11 11.09 -7.17 -11.60
N CYS A 12 10.78 -6.26 -12.53
CA CYS A 12 11.51 -5.02 -12.75
C CYS A 12 11.11 -3.93 -11.74
N ASP A 13 9.96 -4.06 -11.10
CA ASP A 13 9.37 -3.08 -10.19
C ASP A 13 9.38 -3.55 -8.74
N ASN A 14 10.41 -4.30 -8.34
CA ASN A 14 10.50 -4.79 -6.96
C ASN A 14 10.45 -3.59 -5.98
N PRO A 15 9.46 -3.54 -5.06
CA PRO A 15 9.26 -2.38 -4.21
C PRO A 15 10.42 -2.13 -3.24
N MET A 16 11.30 -3.12 -3.01
CA MET A 16 12.54 -2.92 -2.25
C MET A 16 13.56 -2.03 -2.96
N GLN A 17 13.46 -1.88 -4.28
CA GLN A 17 14.34 -1.05 -5.10
C GLN A 17 13.70 0.31 -5.44
N LEU A 18 12.42 0.47 -5.15
CA LEU A 18 11.65 1.67 -5.42
C LEU A 18 11.62 2.52 -4.15
N ASN A 19 12.35 3.63 -4.10
CA ASN A 19 12.31 4.53 -2.93
C ASN A 19 11.08 5.45 -2.95
N LYS A 20 10.60 5.80 -4.15
CA LYS A 20 9.51 6.76 -4.38
C LYS A 20 8.86 6.55 -5.75
N ILE A 21 7.54 6.63 -5.80
CA ILE A 21 6.74 6.54 -7.03
C ILE A 21 5.72 7.69 -6.99
N GLY A 22 5.93 8.73 -7.80
CA GLY A 22 5.10 9.93 -7.74
C GLY A 22 5.05 10.55 -6.36
N ASN A 23 3.87 10.59 -5.75
CA ASN A 23 3.65 11.09 -4.39
C ASN A 23 3.74 10.01 -3.31
N TRP A 24 4.14 8.79 -3.64
CA TRP A 24 4.29 7.70 -2.69
C TRP A 24 5.75 7.46 -2.35
N VAL A 25 6.05 7.36 -1.07
CA VAL A 25 7.38 6.93 -0.57
C VAL A 25 7.25 5.52 -0.05
N ILE A 26 8.23 4.68 -0.37
CA ILE A 26 8.31 3.31 0.09
C ILE A 26 9.49 3.21 1.06
N THR A 27 9.21 2.71 2.26
CA THR A 27 10.22 2.57 3.31
C THR A 27 10.16 1.18 3.94
N PHE A 28 11.31 0.65 4.35
CA PHE A 28 11.36 -0.51 5.24
C PHE A 28 10.82 -0.14 6.62
N ARG A 29 10.00 -1.02 7.21
CA ARG A 29 9.52 -0.84 8.59
C ARG A 29 10.54 -1.28 9.64
N ASP A 30 11.37 -2.25 9.26
CA ASP A 30 12.43 -2.84 10.07
C ASP A 30 13.77 -2.73 9.31
N ILE A 31 14.85 -3.24 9.92
CA ILE A 31 16.13 -3.40 9.23
C ILE A 31 15.89 -4.31 8.01
N ALA A 32 16.31 -3.87 6.81
CA ALA A 32 15.98 -4.51 5.54
C ALA A 32 16.43 -6.00 5.43
N GLU A 33 17.30 -6.45 6.33
CA GLU A 33 17.79 -7.82 6.41
C GLU A 33 16.91 -8.75 7.28
N CYS A 34 15.89 -8.20 7.96
CA CYS A 34 14.99 -8.98 8.79
C CYS A 34 13.88 -9.61 7.94
N MET A 35 13.72 -10.93 8.04
CA MET A 35 12.69 -11.68 7.33
C MET A 35 11.48 -11.98 8.25
N PRO A 36 10.24 -11.86 7.76
CA PRO A 36 9.88 -11.41 6.42
C PRO A 36 10.05 -9.89 6.26
N ILE A 37 10.46 -9.45 5.06
CA ILE A 37 10.65 -8.03 4.77
C ILE A 37 9.32 -7.29 4.88
N GLN A 38 9.32 -6.17 5.58
CA GLN A 38 8.15 -5.32 5.75
C GLN A 38 8.36 -3.94 5.14
N LEU A 39 7.39 -3.50 4.34
CA LEU A 39 7.40 -2.19 3.70
C LEU A 39 6.19 -1.36 4.14
N ALA A 40 6.36 -0.05 4.12
CA ALA A 40 5.28 0.93 4.20
C ALA A 40 5.30 1.78 2.91
N ILE A 41 4.17 1.83 2.22
CA ILE A 41 3.92 2.72 1.08
C ILE A 41 3.08 3.89 1.59
N THR A 42 3.69 5.06 1.73
CA THR A 42 3.08 6.24 2.37
C THR A 42 2.92 7.38 1.39
N HIS A 43 1.73 7.96 1.34
CA HIS A 43 1.46 9.11 0.48
C HIS A 43 2.02 10.39 1.14
N VAL A 44 2.80 11.17 0.37
CA VAL A 44 3.54 12.35 0.83
C VAL A 44 2.65 13.59 0.94
N ILE A 45 1.66 13.74 0.06
CA ILE A 45 0.73 14.87 0.06
C ILE A 45 -0.63 14.35 0.52
N PRO A 46 -1.23 14.75 1.65
CA PRO A 46 -2.54 14.24 2.02
C PRO A 46 -3.54 14.51 0.87
N SER A 47 -3.89 13.47 0.12
CA SER A 47 -4.71 13.61 -1.08
C SER A 47 -6.12 13.91 -0.59
N GLN A 48 -6.59 15.14 -0.79
CA GLN A 48 -7.98 15.51 -0.49
C GLN A 48 -8.92 14.66 -1.35
N ILE A 49 -9.42 13.58 -0.76
CA ILE A 49 -10.37 12.65 -1.36
C ILE A 49 -11.58 12.61 -0.43
N SER A 50 -12.50 13.56 -0.61
CA SER A 50 -13.78 13.69 0.11
C SER A 50 -13.72 13.98 1.63
N ASP A 51 -14.89 14.29 2.19
CA ASP A 51 -15.01 15.19 3.34
C ASP A 51 -14.40 14.72 4.67
N HIS A 52 -14.08 13.43 4.89
CA HIS A 52 -13.63 13.00 6.22
C HIS A 52 -12.44 12.03 6.31
N LEU A 53 -12.11 11.22 5.29
CA LEU A 53 -11.03 10.22 5.40
C LEU A 53 -10.06 10.29 4.22
N GLN A 54 -8.78 10.41 4.52
CA GLN A 54 -7.70 10.39 3.54
C GLN A 54 -6.82 9.19 3.79
N LEU A 55 -6.43 8.50 2.73
CA LEU A 55 -5.48 7.43 2.88
C LEU A 55 -4.08 7.98 3.16
N ARG A 56 -3.38 7.30 4.08
CA ARG A 56 -2.02 7.66 4.47
C ARG A 56 -1.00 6.61 4.07
N SER A 57 -1.18 5.39 4.54
CA SER A 57 -0.15 4.35 4.43
C SER A 57 -0.76 2.96 4.19
N LEU A 58 -0.12 2.21 3.31
CA LEU A 58 -0.31 0.77 3.12
C LEU A 58 0.92 0.03 3.65
N TYR A 59 0.71 -0.96 4.49
CA TYR A 59 1.77 -1.82 4.99
C TYR A 59 1.74 -3.17 4.29
N LEU A 60 2.92 -3.62 3.89
CA LEU A 60 3.13 -4.83 3.11
C LEU A 60 4.14 -5.74 3.81
N GLN A 61 3.94 -7.04 3.67
CA GLN A 61 4.89 -8.07 4.06
C GLN A 61 5.23 -8.93 2.85
N GLN A 62 6.51 -9.17 2.60
CA GLN A 62 6.95 -10.02 1.50
C GLN A 62 6.55 -11.48 1.77
N MET A 63 6.05 -12.14 0.73
CA MET A 63 5.75 -13.56 0.75
C MET A 63 6.95 -14.39 0.28
N GLN A 64 6.81 -15.72 0.32
CA GLN A 64 7.86 -16.63 -0.13
C GLN A 64 8.23 -16.42 -1.61
N ASN A 65 7.24 -16.03 -2.44
CA ASN A 65 7.46 -15.44 -3.75
C ASN A 65 7.81 -13.95 -3.58
N SER A 66 9.00 -13.54 -4.01
CA SER A 66 9.50 -12.17 -3.84
C SER A 66 8.68 -11.10 -4.57
N LEU A 67 7.85 -11.51 -5.54
CA LEU A 67 6.94 -10.64 -6.28
C LEU A 67 5.63 -10.40 -5.55
N ASP A 68 5.27 -11.27 -4.60
CA ASP A 68 3.98 -11.24 -3.89
C ASP A 68 4.13 -10.58 -2.52
N TRP A 69 3.28 -9.61 -2.27
CA TRP A 69 3.29 -8.81 -1.05
C TRP A 69 1.90 -8.85 -0.41
N GLN A 70 1.82 -9.42 0.79
CA GLN A 70 0.59 -9.42 1.56
C GLN A 70 0.34 -8.04 2.14
N MET A 71 -0.88 -7.54 1.99
CA MET A 71 -1.35 -6.34 2.66
C MET A 71 -1.65 -6.67 4.12
N THR A 72 -0.96 -6.01 5.05
CA THR A 72 -1.07 -6.32 6.49
C THR A 72 -1.83 -5.25 7.27
N GLN A 73 -1.70 -3.99 6.87
CA GLN A 73 -2.45 -2.89 7.46
C GLN A 73 -2.70 -1.74 6.46
N LEU A 74 -3.84 -1.07 6.63
CA LEU A 74 -4.14 0.20 5.98
C LEU A 74 -4.42 1.28 7.01
N GLU A 75 -3.79 2.43 6.82
CA GLU A 75 -3.96 3.61 7.66
C GLU A 75 -4.56 4.76 6.89
N TYR A 76 -5.59 5.35 7.48
CA TYR A 76 -6.26 6.55 7.00
C TYR A 76 -6.15 7.65 8.05
N THR A 77 -6.08 8.89 7.60
CA THR A 77 -6.17 10.10 8.42
C THR A 77 -7.59 10.66 8.35
N GLU A 78 -8.17 10.96 9.50
CA GLU A 78 -9.47 11.65 9.58
C GLU A 78 -9.29 13.18 9.57
N ASN A 79 -9.88 13.87 8.59
CA ASN A 79 -9.64 15.29 8.27
C ASN A 79 -9.93 16.25 9.44
N THR A 80 -10.84 15.89 10.34
CA THR A 80 -11.31 16.75 11.43
C THR A 80 -10.43 16.70 12.68
N GLN A 81 -9.66 15.62 12.88
CA GLN A 81 -8.88 15.41 14.11
C GLN A 81 -7.43 14.99 13.86
N ALA A 82 -7.00 14.88 12.59
CA ALA A 82 -5.72 14.29 12.19
C ALA A 82 -5.49 12.91 12.83
N LYS A 83 -6.59 12.20 13.12
CA LYS A 83 -6.56 10.92 13.80
C LYS A 83 -6.23 9.82 12.81
N ILE A 84 -5.27 8.98 13.16
CA ILE A 84 -4.94 7.79 12.38
C ILE A 84 -5.94 6.70 12.77
N ILE A 85 -6.58 6.13 11.75
CA ILE A 85 -7.46 4.98 11.93
C ILE A 85 -7.03 3.85 11.01
N THR A 86 -7.16 2.63 11.51
CA THR A 86 -7.02 1.41 10.72
C THR A 86 -8.39 0.92 10.28
N ARG A 87 -8.47 0.33 9.09
CA ARG A 87 -9.71 -0.22 8.53
C ARG A 87 -9.50 -1.62 8.00
N ASP A 88 -10.60 -2.37 7.96
CA ASP A 88 -10.64 -3.71 7.38
C ASP A 88 -10.48 -3.65 5.86
N PHE A 89 -9.82 -4.68 5.31
CA PHE A 89 -9.55 -4.79 3.88
C PHE A 89 -10.79 -5.10 3.04
N ASN A 90 -11.86 -5.62 3.64
CA ASN A 90 -13.11 -5.98 2.95
C ASN A 90 -14.06 -4.78 2.73
N SER A 91 -13.62 -3.56 3.03
CA SER A 91 -14.42 -2.36 2.79
C SER A 91 -14.34 -1.91 1.33
N SER A 92 -15.43 -1.33 0.81
CA SER A 92 -15.46 -0.68 -0.51
C SER A 92 -14.40 0.42 -0.64
N LEU A 93 -14.09 1.08 0.48
CA LEU A 93 -13.02 2.06 0.60
C LEU A 93 -11.65 1.45 0.24
N THR A 94 -11.33 0.28 0.79
CA THR A 94 -10.08 -0.42 0.50
C THR A 94 -9.97 -0.82 -0.97
N LEU A 95 -11.03 -1.36 -1.57
CA LEU A 95 -11.02 -1.71 -2.99
C LEU A 95 -10.83 -0.50 -3.90
N ASN A 96 -11.44 0.64 -3.55
CA ASN A 96 -11.25 1.89 -4.28
C ASN A 96 -9.82 2.40 -4.15
N PHE A 97 -9.24 2.32 -2.94
CA PHE A 97 -7.83 2.63 -2.73
C PHE A 97 -6.94 1.78 -3.64
N ILE A 98 -7.08 0.46 -3.63
CA ILE A 98 -6.17 -0.43 -4.37
C ILE A 98 -6.23 -0.10 -5.87
N LYS A 99 -7.42 0.15 -6.41
CA LYS A 99 -7.59 0.59 -7.79
C LYS A 99 -6.89 1.92 -8.06
N GLN A 100 -6.99 2.88 -7.15
CA GLN A 100 -6.31 4.17 -7.28
C GLN A 100 -4.79 4.02 -7.20
N LEU A 101 -4.27 3.23 -6.25
CA LEU A 101 -2.83 2.96 -6.12
C LEU A 101 -2.27 2.35 -7.41
N ILE A 102 -2.92 1.30 -7.93
CA ILE A 102 -2.52 0.65 -9.18
C ILE A 102 -2.54 1.66 -10.33
N HIS A 103 -3.59 2.48 -10.42
CA HIS A 103 -3.71 3.50 -11.45
C HIS A 103 -2.59 4.55 -11.35
N GLU A 104 -2.27 5.02 -10.15
CA GLU A 104 -1.21 6.00 -9.92
C GLU A 104 0.17 5.42 -10.22
N PHE A 105 0.45 4.19 -9.79
CA PHE A 105 1.72 3.52 -10.04
C PHE A 105 1.96 3.30 -11.53
N LYS A 106 0.90 2.93 -12.27
CA LYS A 106 0.94 2.78 -13.72
C LYS A 106 1.34 4.06 -14.46
N ARG A 107 1.08 5.26 -13.90
CA ARG A 107 1.51 6.54 -14.51
C ARG A 107 3.03 6.75 -14.49
N TYR A 108 3.75 5.94 -13.71
CA TYR A 108 5.20 5.95 -13.58
C TYR A 108 5.81 4.64 -14.09
N ASP A 109 5.10 3.93 -14.97
CA ASP A 109 5.51 2.66 -15.57
C ASP A 109 5.77 1.53 -14.56
N VAL A 110 5.22 1.64 -13.35
CA VAL A 110 5.29 0.60 -12.33
C VAL A 110 4.12 -0.36 -12.52
N GLU A 111 4.43 -1.61 -12.85
CA GLU A 111 3.44 -2.66 -13.05
C GLU A 111 3.06 -3.33 -11.72
N LEU A 112 1.79 -3.14 -11.32
CA LEU A 112 1.23 -3.62 -10.06
C LEU A 112 -0.11 -4.30 -10.32
N SER A 113 -0.30 -5.49 -9.74
CA SER A 113 -1.55 -6.25 -9.81
C SER A 113 -2.07 -6.63 -8.42
N TYR A 114 -3.38 -6.81 -8.30
CA TYR A 114 -4.05 -7.13 -7.04
C TYR A 114 -4.82 -8.45 -7.14
N PHE A 115 -4.76 -9.25 -6.09
CA PHE A 115 -5.56 -10.46 -5.92
C PHE A 115 -5.88 -10.72 -4.44
N SER A 116 -6.85 -11.59 -4.19
CA SER A 116 -7.28 -11.97 -2.84
C SER A 116 -7.55 -13.46 -2.74
N GLU A 117 -7.25 -14.05 -1.59
CA GLU A 117 -7.48 -15.48 -1.26
C GLU A 117 -8.43 -15.65 -0.06
#